data_AF-A0A968BRR4-F1
#
_entry.id   AF-A0A968BRR4-F1
#
_cell.length_a   1.000
_cell.length_b   1.000
_cell.length_c   1.000
_cell.angle_alpha   90.00
_cell.angle_beta   90.00
_cell.angle_gamma   90.00
#
_symmetry.space_group_name_H-M   'P 1'
#
loop_
_entity.id
_entity.type
_entity.pdbx_description
1 polymer ?
#
loop_
_entity_poly.entity_id
_entity_poly.type
_entity_poly.pdbx_seq_one_letter_code
_entity_poly.pdbx_strand_id
1 'polypeptide(L)'
;TLLVSSGTEPKPVISFFTANPASIQAGECTMLSWGKVDYATSVSIDNKIGGVASPDSREVCLGATTTFLMTAQGPGGTTEFELAVNVSPGELADLPDLVIESILFEPNPCYRGQKCKVRVKVRNDG
;
A
#
# COMPACT_ATOMS: atom_id res chain seq x y z
N THR A 1 -5.29 40.23 -39.61
CA THR A 1 -4.71 39.80 -38.33
C THR A 1 -5.78 39.09 -37.54
N LEU A 2 -5.70 37.77 -37.39
CA LEU A 2 -6.61 37.03 -36.51
C LEU A 2 -6.10 37.21 -35.08
N LEU A 3 -6.90 37.84 -34.23
CA LEU A 3 -6.65 37.88 -32.79
C LEU A 3 -6.97 36.49 -32.25
N VAL A 4 -5.96 35.76 -31.80
CA VAL A 4 -6.17 34.55 -30.99
C VAL A 4 -6.76 35.03 -29.67
N SER A 5 -8.04 34.76 -29.48
CA SER A 5 -8.72 34.95 -28.20
C SER A 5 -8.17 33.90 -27.24
N SER A 6 -7.33 34.32 -26.30
CA SER A 6 -6.84 33.49 -25.20
C SER A 6 -7.97 33.22 -24.22
N GLY A 7 -8.87 32.29 -24.56
CA GLY A 7 -9.78 31.69 -23.58
C GLY A 7 -8.97 30.74 -22.70
N THR A 8 -8.95 30.95 -21.40
CA THR A 8 -8.38 29.99 -20.43
C THR A 8 -9.10 28.65 -20.57
N GLU A 9 -8.38 27.62 -21.01
CA GLU A 9 -8.92 26.26 -21.08
C GLU A 9 -9.26 25.76 -19.67
N PRO A 10 -10.37 25.02 -19.49
CA PRO A 10 -10.76 24.49 -18.19
C PRO A 10 -9.76 23.46 -17.68
N LYS A 11 -9.50 23.47 -16.37
CA LYS A 11 -8.70 22.43 -15.71
C LYS A 11 -9.36 21.06 -15.83
N PRO A 12 -8.57 19.97 -15.84
CA PRO A 12 -9.12 18.62 -15.76
C PRO A 12 -10.05 18.41 -14.57
N VAL A 13 -11.11 17.63 -14.74
CA VAL A 13 -12.05 17.29 -13.67
C VAL A 13 -12.13 15.78 -13.50
N ILE A 14 -11.72 15.28 -12.34
CA ILE A 14 -11.81 13.86 -11.97
C ILE A 14 -13.14 13.64 -11.25
N SER A 15 -14.01 12.82 -11.83
CA SER A 15 -15.35 12.58 -11.25
C SER A 15 -15.32 11.82 -9.92
N PHE A 16 -14.49 10.78 -9.81
CA PHE A 16 -14.17 10.11 -8.54
C PHE A 16 -12.87 9.30 -8.67
N PHE A 17 -12.23 9.04 -7.52
CA PHE A 17 -11.17 8.05 -7.37
C PHE A 17 -11.31 7.38 -5.99
N THR A 18 -11.52 6.07 -5.95
CA THR A 18 -11.92 5.33 -4.74
C THR A 18 -11.26 3.95 -4.67
N ALA A 19 -11.14 3.41 -3.46
CA ALA A 19 -10.72 2.03 -3.20
C ALA A 19 -11.85 1.27 -2.50
N ASN A 20 -12.08 0.01 -2.88
CA ASN A 20 -13.03 -0.87 -2.20
C ASN A 20 -12.45 -2.29 -2.04
N PRO A 21 -12.17 -2.74 -0.81
CA PRO A 21 -12.28 -2.00 0.46
C PRO A 21 -11.17 -0.94 0.62
N ALA A 22 -11.45 0.14 1.37
CA ALA A 22 -10.45 1.19 1.66
C ALA A 22 -9.47 0.80 2.80
N SER A 23 -9.68 -0.36 3.42
CA SER A 23 -8.81 -0.91 4.46
C SER A 23 -8.73 -2.42 4.29
N ILE A 24 -7.51 -2.96 4.31
CA ILE A 24 -7.20 -4.37 4.07
C ILE A 24 -6.14 -4.86 5.06
N GLN A 25 -5.96 -6.17 5.18
CA GLN A 25 -4.79 -6.73 5.86
C GLN A 25 -3.59 -6.80 4.91
N ALA A 26 -2.38 -6.83 5.48
CA ALA A 26 -1.15 -6.94 4.70
C ALA A 26 -1.16 -8.21 3.82
N GLY A 27 -0.96 -8.01 2.51
CA GLY A 27 -0.98 -9.06 1.50
C GLY A 27 -2.34 -9.26 0.81
N GLU A 28 -3.41 -8.65 1.33
CA GLU A 28 -4.71 -8.63 0.65
C GLU A 28 -4.75 -7.60 -0.48
N CYS A 29 -5.84 -7.66 -1.25
CA CYS A 29 -6.05 -6.82 -2.42
C CYS A 29 -7.29 -5.90 -2.26
N THR A 30 -7.24 -4.75 -2.92
CA THR A 30 -8.35 -3.81 -3.04
C THR A 30 -8.59 -3.45 -4.51
N MET A 31 -9.82 -3.11 -4.84
CA MET A 31 -10.15 -2.58 -6.17
C MET A 31 -10.06 -1.06 -6.15
N LEU A 32 -9.10 -0.50 -6.88
CA LEU A 32 -9.08 0.93 -7.21
C LEU A 32 -10.02 1.18 -8.39
N SER A 33 -10.89 2.17 -8.28
CA SER A 33 -11.83 2.55 -9.33
C SER A 33 -11.81 4.06 -9.51
N TRP A 34 -11.77 4.52 -10.75
CA TRP A 34 -11.82 5.94 -11.07
C TRP A 34 -12.81 6.23 -12.19
N GLY A 35 -13.45 7.37 -12.07
CA GLY A 35 -14.46 7.81 -13.01
C GLY A 35 -13.87 8.47 -14.25
N LYS A 36 -14.76 8.93 -15.12
CA LYS A 36 -14.40 9.73 -16.30
C LYS A 36 -13.62 10.98 -15.86
N VAL A 37 -12.60 11.34 -16.63
CA VAL A 37 -11.88 12.61 -16.48
C VAL A 37 -12.18 13.51 -17.67
N ASP A 38 -12.78 14.67 -17.40
CA ASP A 38 -13.04 15.69 -18.41
C ASP A 38 -11.86 16.66 -18.54
N TYR A 39 -11.67 17.23 -19.73
CA TYR A 39 -10.63 18.23 -20.07
C TYR A 39 -9.17 17.78 -19.86
N ALA A 40 -8.93 16.47 -19.71
CA ALA A 40 -7.59 15.89 -19.68
C ALA A 40 -7.18 15.33 -21.06
N THR A 41 -5.90 15.46 -21.38
CA THR A 41 -5.24 14.73 -22.48
C THR A 41 -4.53 13.46 -21.98
N SER A 42 -4.21 13.39 -20.69
CA SER A 42 -3.61 12.21 -20.08
C SER A 42 -4.01 12.07 -18.61
N VAL A 43 -4.07 10.82 -18.15
CA VAL A 43 -4.33 10.45 -16.77
C VAL A 43 -3.32 9.40 -16.36
N SER A 44 -2.73 9.55 -15.18
CA SER A 44 -1.81 8.57 -14.60
C SER A 44 -2.07 8.37 -13.12
N ILE A 45 -1.78 7.16 -12.64
CA ILE A 45 -1.75 6.85 -11.21
C ILE A 45 -0.33 6.40 -10.87
N ASP A 46 0.21 6.85 -9.74
CA ASP A 46 1.54 6.50 -9.25
C ASP A 46 1.63 5.03 -8.76
N ASN A 47 2.60 4.72 -7.88
CA ASN A 47 2.75 3.38 -7.31
C ASN A 47 2.87 2.25 -8.37
N LYS A 48 3.59 2.55 -9.47
CA LYS A 48 3.85 1.65 -10.60
C LYS A 48 2.61 1.28 -11.44
N ILE A 49 1.50 2.02 -11.32
CA ILE A 49 0.32 1.82 -12.19
C ILE A 49 0.55 2.46 -13.57
N GLY A 50 0.98 3.73 -13.61
CA GLY A 50 1.31 4.44 -14.84
C GLY A 50 0.11 5.12 -15.50
N GLY A 51 0.20 5.34 -16.82
CA GLY A 51 -0.89 5.94 -17.61
C GLY A 51 -2.09 5.00 -17.71
N VAL A 52 -3.30 5.55 -17.56
CA VAL A 52 -4.54 4.78 -17.52
C VAL A 52 -5.63 5.40 -18.41
N ALA A 53 -6.55 4.57 -18.88
CA ALA A 53 -7.80 5.06 -19.47
C ALA A 53 -8.71 5.65 -18.36
N SER A 54 -9.70 6.46 -18.73
CA SER A 54 -10.72 6.92 -17.78
C SER A 54 -12.11 6.92 -18.44
N PRO A 55 -13.15 6.36 -17.80
CA PRO A 55 -13.14 5.61 -16.53
C PRO A 55 -12.49 4.21 -16.67
N ASP A 56 -11.97 3.66 -15.57
CA ASP A 56 -11.46 2.29 -15.48
C ASP A 56 -11.29 1.84 -14.01
N SER A 57 -10.87 0.59 -13.79
CA SER A 57 -10.59 0.03 -12.47
C SER A 57 -9.39 -0.93 -12.48
N ARG A 58 -8.73 -1.10 -11.34
CA ARG A 58 -7.58 -2.00 -11.20
C ARG A 58 -7.48 -2.59 -9.80
N GLU A 59 -7.34 -3.91 -9.74
CA GLU A 59 -7.02 -4.62 -8.51
C GLU A 59 -5.53 -4.43 -8.17
N VAL A 60 -5.25 -4.13 -6.90
CA VAL A 60 -3.90 -3.98 -6.36
C VAL A 60 -3.80 -4.68 -5.01
N CYS A 61 -2.70 -5.40 -4.78
CA CYS A 61 -2.43 -6.07 -3.50
C CYS A 61 -1.32 -5.33 -2.76
N LEU A 62 -1.53 -5.06 -1.47
CA LEU A 62 -0.67 -4.14 -0.70
C LEU A 62 -0.13 -4.82 0.56
N GLY A 63 1.17 -4.67 0.80
CA GLY A 63 1.81 -5.10 2.04
C GLY A 63 1.87 -4.03 3.13
N ALA A 64 1.61 -2.77 2.79
CA ALA A 64 1.67 -1.63 3.70
C ALA A 64 0.74 -0.49 3.24
N THR A 65 0.33 0.37 4.17
CA THR A 65 -0.52 1.54 3.90
C THR A 65 0.11 2.35 2.77
N THR A 66 -0.68 2.56 1.71
CA THR A 66 -0.21 3.22 0.49
C THR A 66 -1.15 4.35 0.14
N THR A 67 -0.58 5.52 -0.15
CA THR A 67 -1.33 6.65 -0.71
C THR A 67 -1.07 6.69 -2.20
N PHE A 68 -2.15 6.63 -2.99
CA PHE A 68 -2.13 6.75 -4.43
C PHE A 68 -2.38 8.20 -4.83
N LEU A 69 -1.60 8.70 -5.79
CA LEU A 69 -1.79 9.98 -6.44
C LEU A 69 -2.25 9.75 -7.88
N MET A 70 -3.45 10.22 -8.20
CA MET A 70 -3.97 10.29 -9.55
C MET A 70 -3.74 11.70 -10.11
N THR A 71 -3.01 11.80 -11.22
CA THR A 71 -2.70 13.05 -11.90
C THR A 71 -3.40 13.09 -13.25
N ALA A 72 -4.26 14.09 -13.44
CA ALA A 72 -4.89 14.41 -14.72
C ALA A 72 -4.27 15.69 -15.29
N GLN A 73 -3.75 15.62 -16.51
CA GLN A 73 -3.14 16.75 -17.22
C GLN A 73 -3.92 17.06 -18.48
N GLY A 74 -4.11 18.35 -18.74
CA GLY A 74 -4.75 18.85 -19.94
C GLY A 74 -4.31 20.28 -20.25
N PRO A 75 -4.83 20.86 -21.34
CA PRO A 75 -4.44 22.20 -21.79
C PRO A 75 -4.73 23.31 -20.76
N GLY A 76 -5.79 23.14 -19.95
CA GLY A 76 -6.11 24.02 -18.81
C GLY A 76 -5.25 23.81 -17.55
N GLY A 77 -4.27 22.90 -17.58
CA GLY A 77 -3.35 22.61 -16.49
C GLY A 77 -3.54 21.21 -15.88
N THR A 78 -3.21 21.09 -14.60
CA THR A 78 -3.18 19.82 -13.87
C THR A 78 -4.18 19.81 -12.71
N THR A 79 -4.80 18.65 -12.50
CA THR A 79 -5.62 18.31 -11.34
C THR A 79 -5.10 17.00 -10.72
N GLU A 80 -4.99 16.98 -9.40
CA GLU A 80 -4.47 15.86 -8.63
C GLU A 80 -5.50 15.38 -7.60
N PHE A 81 -5.51 14.07 -7.32
CA PHE A 81 -6.37 13.46 -6.32
C PHE A 81 -5.59 12.40 -5.55
N GLU A 82 -5.56 12.53 -4.21
CA GLU A 82 -4.93 11.55 -3.32
C GLU A 82 -5.96 10.58 -2.74
N LEU A 83 -5.60 9.30 -2.70
CA LEU A 83 -6.40 8.21 -2.15
C LEU A 83 -5.53 7.32 -1.27
N ALA A 84 -5.81 7.31 0.04
CA ALA A 84 -5.15 6.41 0.97
C ALA A 84 -5.89 5.07 1.09
N VAL A 85 -5.14 3.97 0.99
CA VAL A 85 -5.59 2.62 1.36
C VAL A 85 -4.83 2.20 2.61
N ASN A 86 -5.57 2.00 3.71
CA ASN A 86 -4.99 1.60 4.97
C ASN A 86 -4.70 0.09 4.96
N VAL A 87 -3.52 -0.31 5.43
CA VAL A 87 -3.16 -1.71 5.58
C VAL A 87 -2.85 -1.97 7.04
N SER A 88 -3.64 -2.85 7.67
CA SER A 88 -3.30 -3.36 8.99
C SER A 88 -2.33 -4.54 8.87
N PRO A 89 -1.46 -4.77 9.88
CA PRO A 89 -0.72 -6.02 9.97
C PRO A 89 -1.67 -7.21 9.83
N GLY A 90 -1.22 -8.26 9.13
CA GLY A 90 -1.96 -9.52 9.12
C GLY A 90 -2.04 -10.09 10.53
N GLU A 91 -3.07 -10.90 10.81
CA GLU A 91 -3.32 -11.48 12.14
C GLU A 91 -2.11 -12.25 12.70
N LEU A 92 -1.26 -12.82 11.81
CA LEU A 92 0.00 -13.48 12.20
C LEU A 92 1.12 -12.53 12.63
N ALA A 93 1.09 -11.28 12.18
CA ALA A 93 2.08 -10.26 12.56
C ALA A 93 1.77 -9.64 13.93
N ASP A 94 0.54 -9.81 14.43
CA ASP A 94 0.12 -9.40 15.77
C ASP A 94 0.17 -10.57 16.76
N LEU A 95 0.65 -11.75 16.31
CA LEU A 95 0.88 -12.85 17.24
C LEU A 95 2.09 -12.56 18.12
N PRO A 96 2.02 -12.93 19.42
CA PRO A 96 3.18 -12.97 20.30
C PRO A 96 4.40 -13.60 19.63
N ASP A 97 5.50 -12.84 19.51
CA ASP A 97 6.76 -13.46 19.12
C ASP A 97 7.33 -14.25 20.30
N LEU A 98 7.82 -15.46 20.04
CA LEU A 98 8.47 -16.28 21.05
C LEU A 98 9.98 -16.09 20.96
N VAL A 99 10.53 -15.36 21.93
CA VAL A 99 11.96 -15.07 22.00
C VAL A 99 12.64 -16.08 22.93
N ILE A 100 13.67 -16.76 22.45
CA ILE A 100 14.55 -17.56 23.32
C ILE A 100 15.40 -16.58 24.14
N GLU A 101 15.09 -16.46 25.43
CA GLU A 101 15.80 -15.60 26.37
C GLU A 101 17.12 -16.25 26.81
N SER A 102 17.13 -17.57 27.03
CA SER A 102 18.37 -18.31 27.29
C SER A 102 18.23 -19.79 27.01
N ILE A 103 19.36 -20.43 26.69
CA ILE A 103 19.52 -21.88 26.62
C ILE A 103 20.65 -22.26 27.57
N LEU A 104 20.33 -23.10 28.55
CA LEU A 104 21.26 -23.56 29.58
C LEU A 104 21.30 -25.09 29.57
N PHE A 105 22.49 -25.66 29.71
CA PHE A 105 22.70 -27.10 29.84
C PHE A 105 23.05 -27.44 31.29
N GLU A 106 22.53 -28.55 31.82
CA GLU A 106 22.89 -29.06 33.15
C GLU A 106 23.38 -30.52 33.02
N PRO A 107 24.67 -30.81 33.34
CA PRO A 107 25.73 -29.85 33.70
C PRO A 107 26.20 -28.97 32.52
N ASN A 108 26.85 -27.84 32.83
CA ASN A 108 27.48 -26.94 31.86
C ASN A 108 29.01 -26.90 32.08
N PRO A 109 29.85 -27.37 31.12
CA PRO A 109 29.49 -27.90 29.81
C PRO A 109 28.95 -29.33 29.87
N CYS A 110 28.01 -29.62 28.97
CA CYS A 110 27.46 -30.96 28.77
C CYS A 110 28.38 -31.77 27.85
N TYR A 111 28.84 -32.95 28.30
CA TYR A 111 29.75 -33.80 27.53
C TYR A 111 29.05 -35.01 26.91
N ARG A 112 29.59 -35.50 25.79
CA ARG A 112 29.09 -36.70 25.09
C ARG A 112 29.06 -37.91 26.03
N GLY A 113 27.95 -38.63 26.04
CA GLY A 113 27.74 -39.82 26.87
C GLY A 113 27.13 -39.53 28.25
N GLN A 114 26.96 -38.26 28.63
CA GLN A 114 26.27 -37.86 29.86
C GLN A 114 24.80 -37.54 29.59
N LYS A 115 23.94 -37.75 30.60
CA LYS A 115 22.55 -37.26 30.55
C LYS A 115 22.54 -35.77 30.85
N CYS A 116 22.32 -34.96 29.83
CA CYS A 116 22.24 -33.52 29.98
C CYS A 116 20.78 -33.05 29.93
N LYS A 117 20.41 -32.20 30.89
CA LYS A 117 19.14 -31.49 30.86
C LYS A 117 19.32 -30.16 30.14
N VAL A 118 18.44 -29.85 29.20
CA VAL A 118 18.38 -28.53 28.57
C VAL A 118 17.29 -27.72 29.24
N ARG A 119 17.60 -26.49 29.62
CA ARG A 119 16.63 -25.48 30.07
C ARG A 119 16.60 -24.37 29.05
N VAL A 120 15.46 -24.23 28.38
CA VAL A 120 15.19 -23.10 27.49
C VAL A 120 14.26 -22.17 28.24
N LYS A 121 14.67 -20.92 28.43
CA LYS A 121 13.80 -19.86 28.90
C LYS A 121 13.27 -19.14 27.67
N VAL A 122 11.96 -19.21 27.46
CA VAL A 122 11.27 -18.51 26.37
C VAL A 122 10.51 -17.35 26.99
N ARG A 123 10.65 -16.16 26.40
CA ARG A 123 9.87 -14.97 26.70
C ARG A 123 8.84 -14.79 25.60
N ASN A 124 7.61 -14.51 25.98
CA ASN A 124 6.62 -13.99 25.05
C ASN A 124 6.86 -12.47 24.88
N ASP A 125 7.08 -12.01 23.64
CA ASP A 125 7.23 -10.59 23.26
C ASP A 125 5.97 -10.02 22.58
N GLY A 126 4.80 -10.57 22.92
CA GLY A 126 3.45 -10.06 22.62
C GLY A 126 2.39 -10.88 23.35
#